data_AF-A0A1F8N475-F1
#
_entry.id   AF-A0A1F8N475-F1
#
_cell.length_a   1.000
_cell.length_b   1.000
_cell.length_c   1.000
_cell.angle_alpha   90.00
_cell.angle_beta   90.00
_cell.angle_gamma   90.00
#
_symmetry.space_group_name_H-M   'P 1'
#
loop_
_entity.id
_entity.type
_entity.pdbx_description
1 polymer ?
#
loop_
_entity_poly.entity_id
_entity_poly.type
_entity_poly.pdbx_seq_one_letter_code
_entity_poly.pdbx_strand_id
1 'polypeptide(L)'
;MERDVSEIELVGKAASGNTGAFSELVQKYRERVLRTAYGLVHSVEEAEDVAQEVFLKVWNYLPRYSTQGSFSSWLYRITVNTCIDSLRKRPEEVALDGTERSKSEGPERTFLRQDLSNCVQKAVDALPPSARSALILR
;
A
#
# COMPACT_ATOMS: atom_id res chain seq x y z
N MET A 1 -12.52 -11.49 -27.61
CA MET A 1 -11.05 -11.64 -27.73
C MET A 1 -10.44 -10.29 -27.35
N GLU A 2 -10.56 -9.91 -26.08
CA GLU A 2 -10.02 -8.66 -25.56
C GLU A 2 -8.59 -8.94 -25.12
N ARG A 3 -7.65 -8.16 -25.69
CA ARG A 3 -6.23 -8.29 -25.39
C ARG A 3 -6.04 -7.82 -23.95
N ASP A 4 -5.81 -8.76 -23.04
CA ASP A 4 -5.28 -8.45 -21.71
C ASP A 4 -3.90 -7.82 -21.95
N VAL A 5 -3.84 -6.48 -21.99
CA VAL A 5 -2.59 -5.74 -22.05
C VAL A 5 -1.80 -6.21 -20.83
N SER A 6 -0.64 -6.82 -21.08
CA SER A 6 0.20 -7.37 -20.02
C SER A 6 0.38 -6.32 -18.93
N GLU A 7 0.17 -6.69 -17.65
CA GLU A 7 0.30 -5.80 -16.49
C GLU A 7 1.60 -4.97 -16.56
N ILE A 8 2.67 -5.57 -17.07
CA ILE A 8 3.98 -4.95 -17.29
C ILE A 8 3.91 -3.83 -18.34
N GLU A 9 3.21 -4.04 -19.45
CA GLU A 9 3.05 -3.04 -20.51
C GLU A 9 2.18 -1.86 -20.03
N LEU A 10 1.11 -2.15 -19.29
CA LEU A 10 0.23 -1.13 -18.73
C LEU A 10 0.98 -0.28 -17.69
N VAL A 11 1.75 -0.91 -16.82
CA VAL A 11 2.64 -0.23 -15.85
C VAL A 11 3.70 0.59 -16.58
N GLY A 12 4.31 0.07 -17.64
CA GLY A 12 5.31 0.79 -18.43
C GLY A 12 4.75 2.07 -19.09
N LYS A 13 3.54 1.99 -19.66
CA LYS A 13 2.84 3.16 -20.23
C LYS A 13 2.47 4.17 -19.16
N ALA A 14 1.97 3.72 -18.02
CA ALA A 14 1.65 4.62 -16.91
C ALA A 14 2.92 5.29 -16.34
N ALA A 15 4.04 4.56 -16.27
CA ALA A 15 5.34 5.08 -15.81
C ALA A 15 5.92 6.15 -16.74
N SER A 16 5.59 6.13 -18.04
CA SER A 16 5.98 7.17 -19.00
C SER A 16 5.05 8.40 -18.98
N GLY A 17 4.07 8.45 -18.07
CA GLY A 17 3.15 9.57 -17.91
C GLY A 17 1.84 9.43 -18.68
N ASN A 18 1.52 8.25 -19.22
CA ASN A 18 0.23 8.02 -19.87
C ASN A 18 -0.89 7.94 -18.81
N THR A 19 -1.71 8.99 -18.73
CA THR A 19 -2.82 9.11 -17.78
C THR A 19 -3.93 8.10 -18.03
N GLY A 20 -4.18 7.70 -19.29
CA GLY A 20 -5.16 6.66 -19.62
C GLY A 20 -4.76 5.29 -19.09
N ALA A 21 -3.50 4.90 -19.31
CA ALA A 21 -2.94 3.66 -18.76
C ALA A 21 -2.95 3.65 -17.23
N PHE A 22 -2.70 4.80 -16.60
CA PHE A 22 -2.80 4.92 -15.15
C PHE A 22 -4.25 4.82 -14.65
N SER A 23 -5.22 5.41 -15.36
CA SER A 23 -6.64 5.26 -15.02
C SER A 23 -7.07 3.80 -15.05
N GLU A 24 -6.61 3.03 -16.04
CA GLU A 24 -6.86 1.57 -16.10
C GLU A 24 -6.22 0.83 -14.91
N LEU A 25 -5.00 1.18 -14.51
CA LEU A 25 -4.39 0.62 -13.30
C LEU A 25 -5.21 0.95 -12.05
N VAL A 26 -5.63 2.20 -11.88
CA VAL A 26 -6.46 2.61 -10.75
C VAL A 26 -7.74 1.77 -10.70
N GLN A 27 -8.46 1.65 -11.82
CA GLN A 27 -9.68 0.84 -11.88
C GLN A 27 -9.41 -0.63 -11.51
N LYS A 28 -8.33 -1.22 -12.01
CA LYS A 28 -7.95 -2.62 -11.74
C LYS A 28 -7.63 -2.89 -10.28
N TYR A 29 -7.00 -1.96 -9.57
CA TYR A 29 -6.52 -2.20 -8.20
C TYR A 29 -7.31 -1.49 -7.10
N ARG A 30 -8.23 -0.57 -7.42
CA ARG A 30 -8.98 0.23 -6.44
C ARG A 30 -9.65 -0.63 -5.38
N GLU A 31 -10.37 -1.67 -5.77
CA GLU A 31 -11.06 -2.55 -4.82
C GLU A 31 -10.09 -3.25 -3.85
N ARG A 32 -8.95 -3.74 -4.36
CA ARG A 32 -7.93 -4.41 -3.54
C ARG A 32 -7.25 -3.46 -2.56
N VAL A 33 -6.98 -2.23 -2.99
CA VAL A 33 -6.42 -1.18 -2.12
C VAL A 33 -7.43 -0.82 -1.03
N LEU A 34 -8.69 -0.57 -1.39
CA LEU A 34 -9.75 -0.25 -0.44
C LEU A 34 -9.96 -1.38 0.59
N ARG A 35 -10.04 -2.64 0.14
CA ARG A 35 -10.19 -3.79 1.05
C ARG A 35 -9.01 -3.90 2.02
N THR A 36 -7.79 -3.68 1.52
CA THR A 36 -6.57 -3.72 2.36
C THR A 36 -6.57 -2.57 3.37
N ALA A 37 -6.90 -1.36 2.92
CA ALA A 37 -6.95 -0.17 3.77
C ALA A 37 -8.02 -0.33 4.87
N TYR A 38 -9.24 -0.72 4.48
CA TYR A 38 -10.34 -0.97 5.42
C TYR A 38 -9.99 -2.02 6.47
N GLY A 39 -9.29 -3.08 6.09
CA GLY A 39 -8.82 -4.11 7.02
C GLY A 39 -7.78 -3.62 8.05
N LEU A 40 -7.19 -2.44 7.85
CA LEU A 40 -6.21 -1.83 8.75
C LEU A 40 -6.77 -0.65 9.54
N VAL A 41 -7.51 0.25 8.88
CA VAL A 41 -8.03 1.48 9.52
C VAL A 41 -9.42 1.32 10.13
N HIS A 42 -10.17 0.28 9.73
CA HIS A 42 -11.52 -0.04 10.21
C HIS A 42 -12.53 1.12 10.11
N SER A 43 -12.32 2.04 9.18
CA SER A 43 -13.22 3.14 8.83
C SER A 43 -13.35 3.19 7.31
N VAL A 44 -14.57 3.31 6.80
CA VAL A 44 -14.82 3.38 5.35
C VAL A 44 -14.27 4.69 4.80
N GLU A 45 -14.57 5.81 5.46
CA GLU A 45 -14.12 7.15 5.06
C GLU A 45 -12.59 7.21 5.02
N GLU A 46 -11.92 6.75 6.07
CA GLU A 46 -10.45 6.77 6.12
C GLU A 46 -9.82 5.78 5.12
N ALA A 47 -10.49 4.66 4.84
CA ALA A 47 -10.01 3.74 3.82
C ALA A 47 -10.08 4.35 2.41
N GLU A 48 -11.11 5.14 2.13
CA GLU A 48 -11.23 5.88 0.86
C GLU A 48 -10.17 6.96 0.74
N ASP A 49 -9.92 7.74 1.80
CA ASP A 49 -8.86 8.76 1.84
C ASP A 49 -7.48 8.14 1.65
N VAL A 50 -7.19 7.04 2.36
CA VAL A 50 -5.95 6.27 2.19
C VAL A 50 -5.82 5.78 0.76
N ALA A 51 -6.89 5.23 0.16
CA ALA A 51 -6.82 4.73 -1.21
C ALA A 51 -6.48 5.85 -2.21
N GLN A 52 -7.06 7.04 -2.03
CA GLN A 52 -6.71 8.21 -2.85
C GLN A 52 -5.23 8.57 -2.67
N GLU A 53 -4.74 8.69 -1.44
CA GLU A 53 -3.34 9.02 -1.17
C GLU A 53 -2.37 7.95 -1.73
N VAL A 54 -2.75 6.68 -1.67
CA VAL A 54 -1.99 5.57 -2.27
C VAL A 54 -1.84 5.78 -3.77
N PHE A 55 -2.93 6.06 -4.50
CA PHE A 55 -2.83 6.24 -5.95
C PHE A 55 -2.03 7.50 -6.33
N LEU A 56 -2.11 8.57 -5.56
CA LEU A 56 -1.24 9.75 -5.75
C LEU A 56 0.24 9.40 -5.54
N LYS A 57 0.57 8.65 -4.49
CA LYS A 57 1.93 8.15 -4.25
C LYS A 57 2.40 7.21 -5.37
N VAL A 58 1.53 6.31 -5.83
CA VAL A 58 1.82 5.41 -6.94
C VAL A 58 2.17 6.22 -8.17
N TRP A 59 1.34 7.18 -8.59
CA TRP A 59 1.63 8.04 -9.76
C TRP A 59 3.00 8.72 -9.67
N ASN A 60 3.32 9.27 -8.49
CA ASN A 60 4.60 9.96 -8.27
C ASN A 60 5.81 9.03 -8.27
N TYR A 61 5.65 7.79 -7.82
CA TYR A 61 6.75 6.82 -7.70
C TYR A 61 6.87 5.87 -8.90
N LEU A 62 5.83 5.78 -9.73
CA LEU A 62 5.77 4.88 -10.89
C LEU A 62 6.92 5.09 -11.89
N PRO A 63 7.38 6.32 -12.20
CA PRO A 63 8.53 6.51 -13.11
C PRO A 63 9.84 5.93 -12.58
N ARG A 64 9.94 5.75 -11.25
CA ARG A 64 11.11 5.15 -10.58
C ARG A 64 10.91 3.67 -10.25
N TYR A 65 9.75 3.12 -10.58
CA TYR A 65 9.44 1.72 -10.35
C TYR A 65 10.27 0.85 -11.29
N SER A 66 11.19 0.08 -10.72
CA SER A 66 11.95 -0.93 -11.44
C SER A 66 11.16 -2.24 -11.46
N THR A 67 11.09 -2.92 -12.62
CA THR A 67 10.34 -4.16 -12.86
C THR A 67 10.88 -5.39 -12.13
N GLN A 68 11.77 -5.23 -11.13
CA GLN A 68 12.36 -6.34 -10.37
C GLN A 68 11.38 -7.05 -9.43
N GLY A 69 10.10 -6.64 -9.37
CA GLY A 69 9.04 -7.31 -8.62
C GLY A 69 7.67 -7.19 -9.28
N SER A 70 6.65 -7.80 -8.68
CA SER A 70 5.26 -7.61 -9.09
C SER A 70 4.73 -6.25 -8.64
N PHE A 71 4.04 -5.55 -9.54
CA PHE A 71 3.38 -4.28 -9.25
C PHE A 71 2.42 -4.41 -8.08
N SER A 72 1.70 -5.53 -7.98
CA SER A 72 0.79 -5.84 -6.88
C SER A 72 1.47 -5.84 -5.51
N SER A 73 2.70 -6.35 -5.42
CA SER A 73 3.47 -6.38 -4.17
C SER A 73 3.94 -4.98 -3.78
N TRP A 74 4.43 -4.21 -4.76
CA TRP A 74 4.85 -2.83 -4.54
C TRP A 74 3.68 -1.93 -4.13
N LEU A 75 2.52 -2.06 -4.79
CA LEU A 75 1.28 -1.36 -4.44
C LEU A 75 0.80 -1.70 -3.03
N TYR A 76 0.84 -2.98 -2.65
CA TYR A 76 0.50 -3.40 -1.29
C TYR A 76 1.36 -2.70 -0.24
N ARG A 77 2.67 -2.57 -0.48
CA ARG A 77 3.59 -1.86 0.44
C ARG A 77 3.24 -0.39 0.59
N ILE A 78 2.92 0.30 -0.50
CA ILE A 78 2.48 1.71 -0.46
C ILE A 78 1.18 1.82 0.34
N THR A 79 0.25 0.87 0.15
CA THR A 79 -1.03 0.83 0.85
C THR A 79 -0.85 0.69 2.36
N VAL A 80 -0.10 -0.32 2.80
CA VAL A 80 0.15 -0.58 4.23
C VAL A 80 0.84 0.61 4.89
N ASN A 81 1.88 1.16 4.25
CA ASN A 81 2.60 2.31 4.80
C ASN A 81 1.67 3.52 4.96
N THR A 82 0.82 3.78 3.96
CA THR A 82 -0.13 4.90 4.02
C THR A 82 -1.19 4.70 5.10
N CYS A 83 -1.66 3.46 5.32
CA CYS A 83 -2.55 3.15 6.46
C CYS A 83 -1.87 3.42 7.80
N ILE A 84 -0.62 3.00 7.97
CA ILE A 84 0.15 3.21 9.20
C ILE A 84 0.36 4.71 9.44
N ASP A 85 0.70 5.47 8.40
CA ASP A 85 0.88 6.92 8.49
C ASP A 85 -0.45 7.61 8.88
N SER A 86 -1.59 7.15 8.36
CA SER A 86 -2.92 7.65 8.72
C SER A 86 -3.23 7.39 10.19
N LEU A 87 -3.03 6.15 10.65
CA LEU A 87 -3.26 5.75 12.04
C LEU A 87 -2.38 6.51 13.04
N ARG A 88 -1.15 6.88 12.67
CA ARG A 88 -0.24 7.70 13.50
C ARG A 88 -0.69 9.15 13.63
N LYS A 89 -1.37 9.69 12.62
CA LYS A 89 -1.87 11.07 12.61
C LYS A 89 -3.18 11.24 13.36
N ARG A 90 -3.85 10.14 13.70
CA ARG A 90 -5.04 10.20 14.56
C ARG A 90 -4.65 10.84 15.90
N PRO A 91 -5.31 11.94 16.31
CA PRO A 91 -5.14 12.41 17.68
C PRO A 91 -5.48 11.25 18.62
N GLU A 92 -4.72 11.10 19.71
CA GLU A 92 -5.12 10.22 20.81
C GLU A 92 -6.48 10.70 21.34
N GLU A 93 -7.57 10.22 20.75
CA GLU A 93 -8.81 10.14 21.48
C GLU A 93 -8.53 9.16 22.61
N VAL A 94 -8.34 9.76 23.79
CA VAL A 94 -8.26 9.10 25.08
C VAL A 94 -9.50 8.22 25.23
N ALA A 95 -9.40 6.97 24.81
CA ALA A 95 -10.38 5.94 25.12
C ALA A 95 -10.07 5.40 26.52
N LEU A 96 -10.53 6.15 27.51
CA LEU A 96 -11.00 5.58 28.78
C LEU A 96 -12.22 4.70 28.48
N ASP A 97 -12.03 3.54 27.88
CA ASP A 97 -12.82 2.36 28.21
C ASP A 97 -12.20 1.10 27.63
N GLY A 98 -12.11 0.08 28.46
CA GLY A 98 -11.59 -1.21 28.08
C GLY A 98 -12.63 -1.97 27.26
N THR A 99 -12.41 -2.12 25.96
CA THR A 99 -13.03 -3.23 25.24
C THR A 99 -12.09 -3.77 24.17
N GLU A 100 -11.55 -4.93 24.52
CA GLU A 100 -10.87 -5.94 23.72
C GLU A 100 -10.89 -5.70 22.21
N ARG A 101 -9.71 -5.39 21.64
CA ARG A 101 -9.40 -5.67 20.23
C ARG A 101 -9.49 -7.18 20.04
N SER A 102 -10.67 -7.69 19.67
CA SER A 102 -10.90 -9.12 19.42
C SER A 102 -9.89 -9.64 18.40
N LYS A 103 -9.06 -10.56 18.88
CA LYS A 103 -8.21 -11.44 18.08
C LYS A 103 -9.10 -12.34 17.22
N SER A 104 -9.18 -12.09 15.92
CA SER A 104 -9.55 -13.12 14.94
C SER A 104 -8.29 -13.58 14.22
N GLU A 105 -7.60 -14.54 14.84
CA GLU A 105 -6.46 -15.26 14.28
C GLU A 105 -6.96 -16.37 13.35
N GLY A 106 -7.04 -16.08 12.04
CA GLY A 106 -7.32 -17.08 11.01
C GLY A 106 -6.02 -17.69 10.44
N PRO A 107 -5.99 -18.99 10.10
CA PRO A 107 -4.82 -19.70 9.56
C PRO A 107 -4.29 -19.15 8.22
N GLU A 108 -5.11 -18.39 7.50
CA GLU A 108 -4.74 -17.63 6.29
C GLU A 108 -3.62 -16.61 6.56
N ARG A 109 -3.54 -16.05 7.78
CA ARG A 109 -2.55 -15.01 8.14
C ARG A 109 -1.16 -15.57 8.45
N THR A 110 -1.01 -16.85 8.78
CA THR A 110 0.31 -17.41 9.13
C THR A 110 1.22 -17.51 7.91
N PHE A 111 0.67 -17.86 6.76
CA PHE A 111 1.42 -18.04 5.51
C PHE A 111 1.89 -16.70 4.92
N LEU A 112 1.02 -15.68 4.92
CA LEU A 112 1.37 -14.33 4.45
C LEU A 112 2.40 -13.63 5.35
N ARG A 113 2.44 -13.93 6.65
CA ARG A 113 3.31 -13.21 7.62
C ARG A 113 4.77 -13.68 7.60
N GLN A 114 5.01 -14.97 7.33
CA GLN A 114 6.35 -15.56 7.38
C GLN A 114 7.21 -15.21 6.16
N ASP A 115 6.63 -15.15 4.96
CA ASP A 115 7.34 -14.68 3.77
C ASP A 115 7.57 -13.15 3.78
N LEU A 116 6.65 -12.38 4.38
CA LEU A 116 6.74 -10.92 4.43
C LEU A 116 7.78 -10.37 5.40
N SER A 117 7.90 -10.90 6.63
CA SER A 117 8.82 -10.32 7.62
C SER A 117 10.29 -10.37 7.17
N ASN A 118 10.70 -11.42 6.46
CA ASN A 118 12.07 -11.55 5.96
C ASN A 118 12.39 -10.59 4.81
N CYS A 119 11.41 -10.28 3.95
CA CYS A 119 11.55 -9.30 2.87
C CYS A 119 11.47 -7.85 3.39
N VAL A 120 10.65 -7.61 4.42
CA VAL A 120 10.53 -6.31 5.10
C VAL A 120 11.84 -5.95 5.79
N GLN A 121 12.46 -6.87 6.53
CA GLN A 121 13.70 -6.59 7.25
C GLN A 121 14.86 -6.26 6.30
N LYS A 122 15.01 -7.03 5.20
CA LYS A 122 16.04 -6.78 4.18
C LYS A 122 15.84 -5.47 3.41
N ALA A 123 14.60 -5.02 3.22
CA ALA A 123 14.30 -3.79 2.50
C ALA A 123 14.43 -2.52 3.38
N VAL A 124 14.25 -2.65 4.70
CA VAL A 124 14.55 -1.57 5.66
C VAL A 124 16.05 -1.29 5.71
N ASP A 125 16.89 -2.32 5.57
CA ASP A 125 18.35 -2.16 5.54
C ASP A 125 18.88 -1.65 4.19
N ALA A 126 18.17 -1.90 3.09
CA ALA A 126 18.57 -1.49 1.73
C ALA A 126 18.23 -0.03 1.36
N LEU A 127 17.61 0.73 2.27
CA LEU A 127 17.29 2.14 2.02
C LEU A 127 18.50 3.05 2.31
N PRO A 128 18.84 3.97 1.39
CA PRO A 128 19.90 4.95 1.59
C PRO A 128 19.65 5.81 2.84
N PRO A 129 20.70 6.23 3.55
CA PRO A 129 20.59 7.00 4.81
C PRO A 129 19.67 8.23 4.72
N SER A 130 19.56 8.84 3.55
CA SER A 130 18.73 10.03 3.28
C SER A 130 17.22 9.77 3.22
N ALA A 131 16.78 8.52 2.99
CA ALA A 131 15.36 8.14 3.02
C ALA A 131 14.92 7.59 4.39
N ARG A 132 15.88 7.26 5.26
CA ARG A 132 15.64 6.74 6.63
C ARG A 132 15.21 7.85 7.59
N SER A 133 15.66 9.08 7.35
CA SER A 133 15.37 10.26 8.16
C SER A 133 13.98 10.86 7.90
N ALA A 134 13.44 10.70 6.68
CA ALA A 134 12.08 11.15 6.36
C ALA A 134 10.97 10.27 6.97
N LEU A 135 11.31 9.05 7.43
CA LEU A 135 10.39 8.10 8.06
C LEU A 135 10.53 8.01 9.60
N ILE A 136 11.48 8.73 10.20
CA ILE A 136 11.76 8.74 11.66
C ILE A 136 11.46 10.10 12.33
N LEU A 137 11.06 11.13 11.59
CA LEU A 137 10.67 12.42 12.16
C LEU A 137 9.30 12.88 11.64
N ARG A 138 8.23 12.28 12.18
CA ARG A 138 7.11 12.95 12.86
C ARG A 138 6.14 11.91 13.43
#